data_AF-A0A136JNQ2-F1
#
_entry.id   AF-A0A136JNQ2-F1
#
_cell.length_a   1.000
_cell.length_b   1.000
_cell.length_c   1.000
_cell.angle_alpha   90.00
_cell.angle_beta   90.00
_cell.angle_gamma   90.00
#
_symmetry.space_group_name_H-M   'P 1'
#
loop_
_entity.id
_entity.type
_entity.pdbx_description
1 polymer ?
#
loop_
_entity_poly.entity_id
_entity_poly.type
_entity_poly.pdbx_seq_one_letter_code
_entity_poly.pdbx_strand_id
1 'polypeptide(L)'
;MSISTHPPFECPHNTLRDWRAEGLLTDNHQALSQFRSIAPVSLLPIMKDLHEALEAEGLRATVRDTVLDFGVLSLTIDDFDVEVSFAPDDIPNLCRMITCRMGTPQSSLTRLLAYQDLDTDRAGVMGLVEESVLRALAPRRATGPDPLGEPSTTLG
;
A
#
# COMPACT_ATOMS: atom_id res chain seq x y z
N MET A 1 3.14 -9.23 -49.13
CA MET A 1 3.24 -9.22 -47.66
C MET A 1 3.17 -7.77 -47.22
N SER A 2 2.05 -7.31 -46.69
CA SER A 2 1.88 -5.92 -46.26
C SER A 2 2.46 -5.75 -44.86
N ILE A 3 3.49 -4.92 -44.75
CA ILE A 3 4.09 -4.53 -43.48
C ILE A 3 3.12 -3.51 -42.87
N SER A 4 2.53 -3.82 -41.72
CA SER A 4 1.67 -2.89 -40.99
C SER A 4 2.47 -1.62 -40.67
N THR A 5 2.06 -0.50 -41.24
CA THR A 5 2.73 0.81 -41.13
C THR A 5 2.35 1.59 -39.87
N HIS A 6 1.55 1.00 -38.98
CA HIS A 6 1.13 1.68 -37.76
C HIS A 6 2.32 1.81 -36.79
N PRO A 7 2.67 3.03 -36.35
CA PRO A 7 3.59 3.21 -35.25
C PRO A 7 3.07 2.42 -34.04
N PRO A 8 3.94 1.67 -33.33
CA PRO A 8 3.50 0.96 -32.15
C PRO A 8 2.93 1.95 -31.13
N PHE A 9 1.81 1.58 -30.50
CA PHE A 9 1.16 2.34 -29.43
C PHE A 9 0.51 3.69 -29.82
N GLU A 10 0.16 3.91 -31.09
CA GLU A 10 -0.56 5.12 -31.55
C GLU A 10 -1.86 5.40 -30.75
N CYS A 11 -2.67 4.36 -30.54
CA CYS A 11 -3.92 4.48 -29.79
C CYS A 11 -3.67 4.92 -28.32
N PRO A 12 -2.82 4.23 -27.53
CA PRO A 12 -2.40 4.72 -26.22
C PRO A 12 -1.87 6.16 -26.23
N HIS A 13 -1.02 6.53 -27.20
CA HIS A 13 -0.47 7.88 -27.28
C HIS A 13 -1.53 8.97 -27.48
N ASN A 14 -2.49 8.73 -28.36
CA ASN A 14 -3.58 9.66 -28.63
C ASN A 14 -4.51 9.78 -27.41
N THR A 15 -4.92 8.64 -26.84
CA THR A 15 -5.78 8.63 -25.64
C THR A 15 -5.14 9.35 -24.45
N LEU A 16 -3.85 9.14 -24.18
CA LEU A 16 -3.15 9.84 -23.10
C LEU A 16 -3.03 11.34 -23.35
N ARG A 17 -2.89 11.76 -24.61
CA ARG A 17 -2.89 13.19 -24.99
C ARG A 17 -4.26 13.82 -24.77
N ASP A 18 -5.31 13.14 -25.18
CA ASP A 18 -6.69 13.62 -25.04
C ASP A 18 -7.05 13.75 -23.55
N TRP A 19 -6.75 12.74 -22.73
CA TRP A 19 -6.97 12.80 -21.29
C TRP A 19 -6.17 13.90 -20.59
N ARG A 20 -4.94 14.19 -21.05
CA ARG A 20 -4.16 15.33 -20.54
C ARG A 20 -4.79 16.66 -20.92
N ALA A 21 -5.29 16.80 -22.16
CA ALA A 21 -5.97 18.01 -22.62
C ALA A 21 -7.30 18.24 -21.87
N GLU A 22 -7.98 17.17 -21.49
CA GLU A 22 -9.22 17.18 -20.70
C GLU A 22 -8.98 17.33 -19.19
N GLY A 23 -7.72 17.37 -18.74
CA GLY A 23 -7.36 17.45 -17.31
C GLY A 23 -7.70 16.19 -16.50
N LEU A 24 -8.00 15.07 -17.17
CA LEU A 24 -8.25 13.77 -16.54
C LEU A 24 -6.97 13.11 -16.04
N LEU A 25 -5.82 13.49 -16.62
CA LEU A 25 -4.51 13.16 -16.09
C LEU A 25 -4.02 14.33 -15.22
N THR A 26 -4.24 14.22 -13.92
CA THR A 26 -3.74 15.20 -12.96
C THR A 26 -2.25 14.95 -12.74
N ASP A 27 -1.45 15.99 -12.96
CA ASP A 27 -0.04 15.99 -12.59
C ASP A 27 0.05 16.05 -11.06
N ASN A 28 0.09 14.89 -10.40
CA ASN A 28 0.22 14.80 -8.93
C ASN A 28 1.68 15.07 -8.48
N HIS A 29 2.37 15.99 -9.18
CA HIS A 29 3.75 16.36 -8.95
C HIS A 29 3.98 16.91 -7.55
N GLN A 30 2.99 17.59 -6.96
CA GLN A 30 3.09 18.11 -5.61
C GLN A 30 3.12 17.00 -4.56
N ALA A 31 2.15 16.06 -4.58
CA ALA A 31 2.12 14.97 -3.61
C ALA A 31 3.35 14.07 -3.75
N LEU A 32 3.76 13.79 -4.99
CA LEU A 32 4.96 13.00 -5.26
C LEU A 32 6.24 13.70 -4.79
N SER A 33 6.36 15.02 -5.02
CA SER A 33 7.50 15.81 -4.53
C SER A 33 7.55 15.82 -3.01
N GLN A 34 6.40 15.99 -2.36
CA GLN A 34 6.31 15.98 -0.91
C GLN A 34 6.65 14.60 -0.34
N PHE A 35 6.11 13.53 -0.92
CA PHE A 35 6.47 12.16 -0.55
C PHE A 35 7.97 11.91 -0.65
N ARG A 36 8.60 12.32 -1.76
CA ARG A 36 10.05 12.18 -1.96
C ARG A 36 10.89 12.96 -0.96
N SER A 37 10.39 14.07 -0.44
CA SER A 37 11.08 14.82 0.63
C SER A 37 10.94 14.19 2.02
N ILE A 38 9.78 13.60 2.33
CA ILE A 38 9.45 13.13 3.69
C ILE A 38 9.81 11.66 3.89
N ALA A 39 9.52 10.80 2.91
CA ALA A 39 9.66 9.36 3.09
C ALA A 39 11.07 8.91 3.49
N PRO A 40 12.17 9.43 2.90
CA PRO A 40 13.52 9.02 3.29
C PRO A 40 13.92 9.44 4.71
N VAL A 41 13.36 10.55 5.21
CA VAL A 41 13.73 11.15 6.50
C VAL A 41 12.84 10.63 7.63
N SER A 42 11.54 10.48 7.38
CA SER A 42 10.56 10.13 8.42
C SER A 42 10.12 8.67 8.37
N LEU A 43 9.78 8.15 7.18
CA LEU A 43 9.18 6.82 7.03
C LEU A 43 10.23 5.70 6.92
N LEU A 44 11.32 5.94 6.20
CA LEU A 44 12.37 4.94 6.02
C LEU A 44 12.98 4.48 7.34
N PRO A 45 13.27 5.36 8.32
CA PRO A 45 13.72 4.90 9.63
C PRO A 45 12.67 4.03 10.35
N ILE A 46 11.37 4.35 10.24
CA ILE A 46 10.31 3.52 10.84
C ILE A 46 10.27 2.12 10.19
N MET A 47 10.43 2.04 8.88
CA MET A 47 10.51 0.75 8.17
C MET A 47 11.75 -0.05 8.54
N LYS A 48 12.88 0.61 8.82
CA LYS A 48 14.09 -0.05 9.32
C LYS A 48 13.91 -0.56 10.75
N ASP A 49 13.32 0.23 11.63
CA ASP A 49 13.01 -0.19 13.01
C ASP A 49 12.08 -1.41 13.01
N LEU A 50 11.04 -1.40 12.15
CA LEU A 50 10.14 -2.54 11.98
C LEU A 50 10.89 -3.77 11.43
N HIS A 51 11.74 -3.59 10.43
CA HIS A 51 12.56 -4.67 9.88
C HIS A 51 13.43 -5.32 10.96
N GLU A 52 14.15 -4.53 11.75
CA GLU A 52 14.99 -5.02 12.85
C GLU A 52 14.17 -5.78 13.91
N ALA A 53 12.98 -5.28 14.25
CA ALA A 53 12.07 -5.96 15.19
C ALA A 53 11.58 -7.31 14.64
N LEU A 54 11.25 -7.39 13.35
CA LEU A 54 10.82 -8.63 12.70
C LEU A 54 11.96 -9.65 12.61
N GLU A 55 13.17 -9.21 12.26
CA GLU A 55 14.35 -10.08 12.20
C GLU A 55 14.74 -10.61 13.58
N ALA A 56 14.61 -9.80 14.64
CA ALA A 56 14.85 -10.22 16.02
C ALA A 56 13.93 -11.37 16.45
N GLU A 57 12.71 -11.44 15.89
CA GLU A 57 11.75 -12.53 16.08
C GLU A 57 11.94 -13.68 15.08
N GLY A 58 13.00 -13.63 14.26
CA GLY A 58 13.34 -14.67 13.28
C GLY A 58 12.50 -14.64 12.00
N LEU A 59 11.79 -13.54 11.73
CA LEU A 59 11.01 -13.37 10.50
C LEU A 59 11.85 -12.75 9.40
N ARG A 60 11.68 -13.24 8.17
CA ARG A 60 12.34 -12.68 6.99
C ARG A 60 11.55 -11.48 6.49
N ALA A 61 12.17 -10.32 6.59
CA ALA A 61 11.62 -9.07 6.07
C ALA A 61 12.56 -8.44 5.03
N THR A 62 12.00 -7.66 4.09
CA THR A 62 12.79 -6.91 3.11
C THR A 62 12.23 -5.50 2.96
N VAL A 63 13.05 -4.49 3.26
CA VAL A 63 12.72 -3.08 2.93
C VAL A 63 13.10 -2.78 1.49
N ARG A 64 12.17 -2.21 0.73
CA ARG A 64 12.38 -1.71 -0.64
C ARG A 64 12.16 -0.21 -0.67
N ASP A 65 13.25 0.53 -0.76
CA ASP A 65 13.22 1.97 -0.99
C ASP A 65 13.27 2.24 -2.49
N THR A 66 12.13 2.57 -3.07
CA THR A 66 12.01 3.03 -4.46
C THR A 66 11.33 4.40 -4.53
N VAL A 67 11.49 5.20 -3.48
CA VAL A 67 10.82 6.50 -3.34
C VAL A 67 11.19 7.45 -4.48
N LEU A 68 12.47 7.48 -4.85
CA LEU A 68 12.95 8.38 -5.91
C LEU A 68 12.48 7.93 -7.29
N ASP A 69 12.47 6.63 -7.57
CA ASP A 69 12.14 6.09 -8.90
C ASP A 69 10.64 5.98 -9.12
N PHE A 70 9.92 5.39 -8.15
CA PHE A 70 8.51 5.01 -8.28
C PHE A 70 7.59 5.68 -7.28
N GLY A 71 8.12 6.45 -6.31
CA GLY A 71 7.29 7.09 -5.29
C GLY A 71 6.68 6.10 -4.31
N VAL A 72 7.38 4.99 -4.04
CA VAL A 72 6.92 3.94 -3.12
C VAL A 72 8.03 3.59 -2.14
N LEU A 73 7.65 3.40 -0.88
CA LEU A 73 8.47 2.76 0.15
C LEU A 73 7.71 1.56 0.67
N SER A 74 8.32 0.37 0.69
CA SER A 74 7.64 -0.82 1.20
C SER A 74 8.52 -1.73 2.04
N LEU A 75 7.87 -2.56 2.86
CA LEU A 75 8.45 -3.68 3.58
C LEU A 75 7.62 -4.93 3.29
N THR A 76 8.27 -6.02 2.88
CA THR A 76 7.63 -7.35 2.78
C THR A 76 8.03 -8.22 3.97
N ILE A 77 7.11 -9.05 4.44
CA ILE A 77 7.33 -10.12 5.43
C ILE A 77 7.08 -11.44 4.70
N ASP A 78 8.17 -12.07 4.27
CA ASP A 78 8.14 -13.12 3.26
C ASP A 78 7.49 -14.40 3.79
N ASP A 79 7.62 -14.70 5.09
CA ASP A 79 7.06 -15.90 5.70
C ASP A 79 5.51 -15.90 5.74
N PHE A 80 4.89 -14.72 5.57
CA PHE A 80 3.44 -14.53 5.63
C PHE A 80 2.86 -13.90 4.37
N ASP A 81 3.69 -13.66 3.36
CA ASP A 81 3.34 -12.90 2.16
C ASP A 81 2.69 -11.56 2.51
N VAL A 82 3.15 -10.86 3.56
CA VAL A 82 2.59 -9.55 3.96
C VAL A 82 3.42 -8.44 3.34
N GLU A 83 2.76 -7.39 2.86
CA GLU A 83 3.40 -6.14 2.46
C GLU A 83 2.81 -4.96 3.24
N VAL A 84 3.67 -4.08 3.73
CA VAL A 84 3.31 -2.72 4.13
C VAL A 84 3.95 -1.76 3.14
N SER A 85 3.17 -0.87 2.53
CA SER A 85 3.69 0.12 1.59
C SER A 85 3.12 1.51 1.81
N PHE A 86 3.93 2.50 1.46
CA PHE A 86 3.62 3.92 1.50
C PHE A 86 3.77 4.50 0.11
N ALA A 87 2.83 5.34 -0.28
CA ALA A 87 2.83 6.06 -1.56
C ALA A 87 2.10 7.40 -1.40
N PRO A 88 2.34 8.39 -2.27
CA PRO A 88 1.50 9.58 -2.31
C PRO A 88 0.04 9.21 -2.60
N ASP A 89 -0.88 9.90 -1.95
CA ASP A 89 -2.29 9.79 -2.26
C ASP A 89 -2.70 10.80 -3.36
N ASP A 90 -3.89 10.61 -3.93
CA ASP A 90 -4.47 11.57 -4.88
C ASP A 90 -4.87 12.87 -4.17
N ILE A 91 -5.04 12.82 -2.85
CA ILE A 91 -5.19 14.01 -2.00
C ILE A 91 -3.78 14.59 -1.70
N PRO A 92 -3.49 15.84 -2.12
CA PRO A 92 -2.12 16.38 -2.16
C PRO A 92 -1.32 16.33 -0.85
N ASN A 93 -2.00 16.47 0.29
CA ASN A 93 -1.37 16.55 1.60
C ASN A 93 -1.34 15.21 2.37
N LEU A 94 -1.74 14.12 1.71
CA LEU A 94 -1.84 12.81 2.32
C LEU A 94 -0.85 11.82 1.70
N CYS A 95 -0.34 10.95 2.55
CA CYS A 95 0.35 9.73 2.21
C CYS A 95 -0.61 8.56 2.47
N ARG A 96 -0.71 7.65 1.52
CA ARG A 96 -1.46 6.41 1.68
C ARG A 96 -0.53 5.33 2.21
N MET A 97 -0.93 4.67 3.28
CA MET A 97 -0.32 3.44 3.79
C MET A 97 -1.25 2.27 3.47
N ILE A 98 -0.72 1.22 2.85
CA ILE A 98 -1.45 -0.02 2.57
C ILE A 98 -0.74 -1.14 3.32
N THR A 99 -1.50 -2.01 3.98
CA THR A 99 -1.01 -3.27 4.52
C THR A 99 -1.87 -4.40 3.99
N CYS A 100 -1.28 -5.38 3.33
CA CYS A 100 -2.04 -6.49 2.74
C CYS A 100 -1.26 -7.80 2.79
N ARG A 101 -1.98 -8.92 2.66
CA ARG A 101 -1.38 -10.21 2.27
C ARG A 101 -1.37 -10.29 0.75
N MET A 102 -0.19 -10.40 0.16
CA MET A 102 0.02 -10.59 -1.27
C MET A 102 -0.83 -11.77 -1.77
N GLY A 103 -1.40 -11.61 -2.97
CA GLY A 103 -2.36 -12.57 -3.54
C GLY A 103 -3.78 -12.47 -2.99
N THR A 104 -4.06 -11.66 -1.95
CA THR A 104 -5.42 -11.39 -1.46
C THR A 104 -5.74 -9.89 -1.32
N PRO A 105 -5.92 -9.17 -2.45
CA PRO A 105 -6.09 -7.71 -2.46
C PRO A 105 -7.29 -7.23 -1.63
N GLN A 106 -8.33 -8.05 -1.53
CA GLN A 106 -9.58 -7.75 -0.79
C GLN A 106 -9.39 -7.65 0.74
N SER A 107 -8.22 -8.05 1.26
CA SER A 107 -7.91 -8.00 2.69
C SER A 107 -6.92 -6.89 3.05
N SER A 108 -6.76 -5.89 2.17
CA SER A 108 -5.89 -4.74 2.44
C SER A 108 -6.50 -3.81 3.48
N LEU A 109 -5.70 -3.43 4.48
CA LEU A 109 -5.96 -2.29 5.34
C LEU A 109 -5.33 -1.05 4.69
N THR A 110 -6.13 -0.01 4.48
CA THR A 110 -5.66 1.28 3.96
C THR A 110 -5.79 2.35 5.03
N ARG A 111 -4.75 3.15 5.23
CA ARG A 111 -4.78 4.36 6.05
C ARG A 111 -4.30 5.56 5.24
N LEU A 112 -4.86 6.71 5.57
CA LEU A 112 -4.40 8.00 5.06
C LEU A 112 -3.70 8.73 6.20
N LEU A 113 -2.46 9.16 5.95
CA LEU A 113 -1.60 9.84 6.91
C LEU A 113 -1.32 11.25 6.39
N ALA A 114 -1.52 12.27 7.20
CA ALA A 114 -1.15 13.61 6.78
C ALA A 114 0.37 13.76 6.82
N TYR A 115 0.97 14.39 5.81
CA TYR A 115 2.42 14.59 5.75
C TYR A 115 2.96 15.36 6.97
N GLN A 116 2.17 16.26 7.53
CA GLN A 116 2.54 16.99 8.76
C GLN A 116 2.75 16.03 9.95
N ASP A 117 1.98 14.96 10.06
CA ASP A 117 2.04 14.02 11.18
C ASP A 117 3.26 13.09 11.02
N LEU A 118 3.67 12.82 9.77
CA LEU A 118 4.90 12.07 9.49
C LEU A 118 6.16 12.77 10.00
N ASP A 119 6.15 14.11 10.07
CA ASP A 119 7.28 14.91 10.55
C ASP A 119 7.20 15.15 12.07
N THR A 120 5.98 15.28 12.61
CA THR A 120 5.75 15.75 13.98
C THR A 120 5.34 14.67 14.99
N ASP A 121 4.79 13.55 14.54
CA ASP A 121 4.27 12.48 15.39
C ASP A 121 4.79 11.10 14.98
N ARG A 122 6.12 10.92 15.09
CA ARG A 122 6.76 9.63 14.80
C ARG A 122 6.13 8.47 15.58
N ALA A 123 5.84 8.67 16.87
CA ALA A 123 5.33 7.61 17.74
C ALA A 123 3.91 7.17 17.34
N GLY A 124 3.04 8.12 16.98
CA GLY A 124 1.72 7.81 16.44
C GLY A 124 1.82 7.01 15.14
N VAL A 125 2.66 7.44 14.20
CA VAL A 125 2.88 6.73 12.92
C VAL A 125 3.41 5.31 13.14
N MET A 126 4.38 5.13 14.05
CA MET A 126 4.88 3.80 14.42
C MET A 126 3.75 2.91 14.96
N GLY A 127 2.93 3.41 15.88
CA GLY A 127 1.79 2.65 16.42
C GLY A 127 0.80 2.23 15.34
N LEU A 128 0.56 3.07 14.32
CA LEU A 128 -0.30 2.71 13.19
C LEU A 128 0.31 1.61 12.32
N VAL A 129 1.63 1.64 12.11
CA VAL A 129 2.36 0.61 11.38
C VAL A 129 2.29 -0.71 12.12
N GLU A 130 2.62 -0.73 13.41
CA GLU A 130 2.59 -1.91 14.27
C GLU A 130 1.19 -2.54 14.28
N GLU A 131 0.14 -1.73 14.53
CA GLU A 131 -1.24 -2.20 14.54
C GLU A 131 -1.63 -2.86 13.21
N SER A 132 -1.19 -2.27 12.09
CA SER A 132 -1.53 -2.75 10.75
C SER A 132 -0.81 -4.06 10.42
N VAL A 133 0.47 -4.17 10.77
CA VAL A 133 1.28 -5.39 10.63
C VAL A 133 0.70 -6.52 11.48
N LEU A 134 0.44 -6.27 12.76
CA LEU A 134 -0.10 -7.28 13.68
C LEU A 134 -1.46 -7.80 13.20
N ARG A 135 -2.33 -6.92 12.69
CA ARG A 135 -3.60 -7.34 12.09
C ARG A 135 -3.41 -8.19 10.85
N ALA A 136 -2.43 -7.87 10.00
CA ALA A 136 -2.13 -8.66 8.81
C ALA A 136 -1.48 -10.01 9.14
N LEU A 137 -0.70 -10.09 10.21
CA LEU A 137 -0.08 -11.32 10.71
C LEU A 137 -1.05 -12.19 11.51
N ALA A 138 -2.12 -11.61 12.07
CA ALA A 138 -3.07 -12.34 12.90
C ALA A 138 -3.58 -13.62 12.19
N PRO A 139 -3.68 -14.76 12.92
CA PRO A 139 -4.27 -15.97 12.37
C PRO A 139 -5.67 -15.66 11.86
N ARG A 140 -5.95 -15.95 10.58
CA ARG A 140 -7.34 -15.96 10.12
C ARG A 140 -8.02 -17.07 10.91
N ARG A 141 -8.97 -16.73 11.79
CA ARG A 141 -9.91 -17.74 12.28
C ARG A 141 -10.47 -18.40 11.03
N ALA A 142 -10.32 -19.72 10.92
CA ALA A 142 -11.04 -20.46 9.91
C ALA A 142 -12.51 -20.06 10.10
N THR A 143 -13.07 -19.34 9.13
CA THR A 143 -14.50 -19.20 9.02
C THR A 143 -15.00 -20.60 8.72
N GLY A 144 -15.21 -21.39 9.79
CA GLY A 144 -16.10 -22.52 9.72
C GLY A 144 -17.46 -22.00 9.25
N PRO A 145 -18.25 -22.84 8.55
CA PRO A 145 -19.58 -22.43 8.12
C PRO A 145 -20.35 -21.88 9.33
N ASP A 146 -20.94 -20.71 9.12
CA ASP A 146 -21.80 -20.04 10.08
C ASP A 146 -22.86 -21.06 10.58
N PRO A 147 -22.96 -21.38 11.89
CA PRO A 147 -23.98 -22.29 12.38
C PRO A 147 -25.36 -21.63 12.48
N LEU A 148 -25.60 -20.54 11.76
CA LEU A 148 -26.90 -19.88 11.64
C LEU A 148 -27.53 -20.23 10.30
N GLY A 149 -27.93 -21.49 10.19
CA GLY A 149 -28.52 -22.02 8.97
C GLY A 149 -29.57 -23.09 9.16
N GLU A 150 -30.14 -23.34 10.35
CA GLU A 150 -31.37 -24.13 10.48
C GLU A 150 -32.23 -23.62 11.66
N PRO A 151 -33.43 -23.07 11.42
CA PRO A 151 -34.43 -22.99 12.47
C PRO A 151 -34.98 -24.40 12.72
N SER A 152 -34.72 -24.95 13.90
CA SER A 152 -35.43 -26.12 14.40
C SER A 152 -36.92 -25.81 14.51
N THR A 153 -37.70 -26.19 13.50
CA THR A 153 -39.15 -26.27 13.61
C THR A 153 -39.49 -27.50 14.46
N THR A 154 -39.54 -27.31 15.77
CA THR A 154 -40.26 -28.21 16.66
C THR A 154 -41.75 -27.96 16.45
N LEU A 155 -42.46 -28.92 15.88
CA LEU A 155 -43.92 -28.98 15.89
C LEU A 155 -44.32 -30.33 16.48
N GLY A 156 -45.03 -30.26 17.61
CA GLY A 156 -45.89 -31.33 18.09
C GLY A 156 -47.22 -31.38 17.35
#